data_AF-A0A8I1ZIB3-F1
#
_entry.id   AF-A0A8I1ZIB3-F1
#
_cell.length_a   1.000
_cell.length_b   1.000
_cell.length_c   1.000
_cell.angle_alpha   90.00
_cell.angle_beta   90.00
_cell.angle_gamma   90.00
#
_symmetry.space_group_name_H-M   'P 1'
#
loop_
_entity.id
_entity.type
_entity.pdbx_description
1 polymer ?
#
loop_
_entity_poly.entity_id
_entity_poly.type
_entity_poly.pdbx_seq_one_letter_code
_entity_poly.pdbx_strand_id
1 'polypeptide(L)'
;MKKQGIVTFKVDEGLFEVIRDIPNRSEFIRNAILSALGNICPLCNGTGILTPNQKGHWDEFCRDHEVQTCLDCSERHLVCMSGR
;
A
#
# COMPACT_ATOMS: atom_id res chain seq x y z
N MET A 1 -21.27 6.07 -2.20
CA MET A 1 -20.24 6.33 -1.17
C MET A 1 -20.04 5.06 -0.33
N LYS A 2 -18.82 4.51 -0.26
CA LYS A 2 -18.53 3.38 0.66
C LYS A 2 -18.57 3.90 2.10
N LYS A 3 -19.25 3.20 3.01
CA LYS A 3 -19.28 3.55 4.45
C LYS A 3 -17.86 3.48 5.01
N GLN A 4 -17.41 4.55 5.68
CA GLN A 4 -16.16 4.54 6.43
C GLN A 4 -16.41 3.94 7.82
N GLY A 5 -15.60 2.96 8.22
CA GLY A 5 -15.59 2.45 9.59
C GLY A 5 -14.73 3.32 10.49
N ILE A 6 -15.18 3.55 11.73
CA ILE A 6 -14.42 4.27 12.76
C ILE A 6 -13.70 3.23 13.61
N VAL A 7 -12.39 3.41 13.78
CA VAL A 7 -11.56 2.61 14.68
C VAL A 7 -11.02 3.54 15.76
N THR A 8 -11.27 3.21 17.03
CA THR A 8 -10.76 3.95 18.19
C THR A 8 -9.80 3.03 18.94
N PHE A 9 -8.59 3.51 19.19
CA PHE A 9 -7.59 2.80 19.97
C PHE A 9 -6.96 3.74 20.99
N LYS A 10 -6.50 3.17 22.11
CA LYS A 10 -5.75 3.91 23.13
C LYS A 10 -4.27 3.92 22.74
N VAL A 11 -3.60 5.02 23.01
CA VAL A 11 -2.15 5.21 22.82
C VAL A 11 -1.55 5.70 24.11
N ASP A 12 -0.23 5.51 24.27
CA ASP A 12 0.51 6.15 25.36
C ASP A 12 0.61 7.67 25.14
N GLU A 13 0.96 8.38 26.21
CA GLU A 13 1.05 9.84 26.22
C GLU A 13 2.08 10.38 25.23
N GLY A 14 3.23 9.71 25.09
CA GLY A 14 4.28 10.12 24.16
C GLY A 14 3.81 10.09 22.71
N LEU A 15 3.17 9.00 22.30
CA LEU A 15 2.60 8.89 20.95
C LEU A 15 1.43 9.86 20.73
N PHE A 16 0.63 10.13 21.77
CA PHE A 16 -0.47 11.09 21.69
C PHE A 16 0.01 12.51 21.39
N GLU A 17 1.02 12.99 22.12
CA GLU A 17 1.65 14.29 21.90
C GLU A 17 2.16 14.42 20.45
N VAL A 18 2.88 13.42 19.96
CA VAL A 18 3.42 13.42 18.59
C VAL A 18 2.30 13.47 17.55
N ILE A 19 1.25 12.66 17.71
CA ILE A 19 0.13 12.62 16.75
C ILE A 19 -0.69 13.91 16.78
N ARG A 20 -0.83 14.54 17.96
CA ARG A 20 -1.72 15.68 18.17
C ARG A 20 -1.37 16.85 17.26
N ASP A 21 -0.09 17.10 17.03
CA ASP A 21 0.41 18.25 16.27
C ASP A 21 0.50 17.99 14.76
N ILE A 22 0.19 16.77 14.30
CA ILE A 22 0.24 16.41 12.87
C ILE A 22 -0.96 17.02 12.12
N PRO A 23 -0.75 17.79 11.05
CA PRO A 23 -1.85 18.22 10.18
C PRO A 23 -2.47 16.99 9.49
N ASN A 24 -3.80 16.92 9.43
CA ASN A 24 -4.54 15.78 8.85
C ASN A 24 -4.20 14.40 9.46
N ARG A 25 -4.19 14.31 10.79
CA ARG A 25 -3.95 13.09 11.60
C ARG A 25 -4.51 11.79 11.00
N SER A 26 -5.78 11.80 10.58
CA SER A 26 -6.45 10.62 10.02
C SER A 26 -5.80 10.13 8.72
N GLU A 27 -5.27 11.03 7.90
CA GLU A 27 -4.57 10.67 6.66
C GLU A 27 -3.18 10.12 6.97
N PHE A 28 -2.44 10.78 7.86
CA PHE A 28 -1.12 10.30 8.31
C PHE A 28 -1.21 8.90 8.89
N ILE A 29 -2.12 8.67 9.85
CA ILE A 29 -2.30 7.37 10.50
C ILE A 29 -2.70 6.31 9.46
N ARG A 30 -3.58 6.65 8.52
CA ARG A 30 -3.98 5.73 7.44
C ARG A 30 -2.78 5.32 6.60
N ASN A 31 -1.96 6.29 6.17
CA ASN A 31 -0.78 6.03 5.34
C ASN A 31 0.28 5.24 6.08
N ALA A 32 0.54 5.58 7.35
CA ALA A 32 1.49 4.85 8.20
C ALA A 32 1.06 3.39 8.40
N ILE A 33 -0.23 3.15 8.70
CA ILE A 33 -0.77 1.79 8.84
C ILE A 33 -0.67 1.04 7.50
N LEU A 34 -1.07 1.64 6.40
CA LEU A 34 -1.02 0.99 5.09
C LEU A 34 0.41 0.66 4.65
N SER A 35 1.36 1.57 4.91
CA SER A 35 2.78 1.38 4.64
C SER A 35 3.37 0.26 5.52
N ALA A 36 3.08 0.28 6.82
CA ALA A 36 3.51 -0.75 7.77
C ALA A 36 2.93 -2.14 7.44
N LEU A 37 1.73 -2.18 6.86
CA LEU A 37 1.08 -3.43 6.43
C LEU A 37 1.63 -3.99 5.10
N GLY A 38 2.65 -3.38 4.49
CA GLY A 38 3.28 -3.91 3.26
C GLY A 38 2.41 -3.79 2.01
N ASN A 39 1.43 -2.89 2.01
CA ASN A 39 0.46 -2.71 0.92
C ASN A 39 0.94 -1.77 -0.21
N ILE A 40 2.24 -1.52 -0.28
CA ILE A 40 2.86 -0.71 -1.32
C ILE A 40 2.60 -1.38 -2.67
N CYS A 41 1.95 -0.68 -3.60
CA CYS A 41 1.75 -1.22 -4.94
C CYS A 41 3.12 -1.35 -5.62
N PRO A 42 3.56 -2.57 -5.97
CA PRO A 42 4.88 -2.76 -6.54
C PRO A 42 4.95 -2.25 -7.98
N LEU A 43 3.85 -2.13 -8.72
CA LEU A 43 3.86 -1.60 -10.09
C LEU A 43 4.21 -0.11 -10.14
N CYS A 44 3.57 0.71 -9.29
CA CYS A 44 3.73 2.16 -9.29
C CYS A 44 4.75 2.65 -8.25
N ASN A 45 5.58 1.73 -7.74
CA ASN A 45 6.66 1.99 -6.79
C ASN A 45 6.20 2.71 -5.51
N GLY A 46 5.00 2.39 -5.02
CA GLY A 46 4.46 2.98 -3.79
C GLY A 46 3.77 4.33 -3.91
N THR A 47 3.64 4.88 -5.12
CA THR A 47 2.75 6.04 -5.35
C THR A 47 1.26 5.70 -5.14
N GLY A 48 0.94 4.41 -5.15
CA GLY A 48 -0.39 3.86 -4.89
C GLY A 48 -0.34 2.77 -3.84
N ILE A 49 -1.47 2.56 -3.18
CA ILE A 49 -1.61 1.58 -2.10
C ILE A 49 -2.67 0.56 -2.51
N LEU A 50 -2.37 -0.73 -2.29
CA LEU A 50 -3.33 -1.80 -2.45
C LEU A 50 -4.15 -1.94 -1.16
N THR A 51 -5.48 -2.02 -1.26
CA THR A 51 -6.28 -2.50 -0.11
C THR A 51 -5.90 -3.95 0.22
N PRO A 52 -6.17 -4.46 1.43
CA PRO A 52 -5.80 -5.84 1.79
C PRO A 52 -6.32 -6.90 0.79
N ASN A 53 -7.56 -6.73 0.29
CA ASN A 53 -8.10 -7.65 -0.72
C ASN A 53 -7.37 -7.52 -2.06
N GLN A 54 -7.04 -6.29 -2.49
CA GLN A 54 -6.25 -6.09 -3.70
C GLN A 54 -4.83 -6.65 -3.56
N LYS A 55 -4.23 -6.57 -2.37
CA LYS A 55 -2.94 -7.20 -2.07
C LYS A 55 -3.04 -8.72 -2.19
N GLY A 56 -4.09 -9.33 -1.64
CA GLY A 56 -4.34 -10.77 -1.82
C GLY A 56 -4.46 -11.17 -3.29
N HIS A 57 -5.24 -10.44 -4.09
CA HIS A 57 -5.34 -10.68 -5.54
C HIS A 57 -4.01 -10.45 -6.26
N TRP A 58 -3.25 -9.44 -5.84
CA TRP A 58 -1.94 -9.14 -6.39
C TRP A 58 -0.93 -10.25 -6.11
N ASP A 59 -0.91 -10.78 -4.90
CA ASP A 59 -0.01 -11.87 -4.50
C ASP A 59 -0.32 -13.16 -5.26
N GLU A 60 -1.61 -13.42 -5.52
CA GLU A 60 -2.04 -14.51 -6.40
C GLU A 60 -1.61 -14.31 -7.84
N PHE A 61 -1.83 -13.12 -8.39
CA PHE A 61 -1.39 -12.76 -9.75
C PHE A 61 0.13 -12.87 -9.90
N CYS A 62 0.87 -12.47 -8.88
CA CYS A 62 2.34 -12.49 -8.85
C CYS A 62 2.97 -13.88 -8.78
N ARG A 63 2.19 -14.95 -8.64
CA ARG A 63 2.71 -16.32 -8.75
C ARG A 63 3.19 -16.63 -10.17
N ASP A 64 2.49 -16.05 -11.15
CA ASP A 64 2.70 -16.31 -12.58
C ASP A 64 3.11 -15.06 -13.35
N HIS A 65 3.21 -13.92 -12.66
CA HIS A 65 3.53 -12.63 -13.25
C HIS A 65 4.53 -11.87 -12.37
N GLU A 66 5.45 -11.14 -13.00
CA GLU A 66 6.39 -10.28 -12.28
C GLU A 66 6.43 -8.88 -12.86
N VAL A 67 6.90 -7.93 -12.06
CA VAL A 67 7.13 -6.55 -12.51
C VAL A 67 8.60 -6.41 -12.86
N GLN A 68 8.89 -6.15 -14.13
CA GLN A 68 10.24 -5.88 -14.62
C GLN A 68 10.39 -4.41 -15.06
N THR A 69 11.63 -3.96 -15.19
CA THR A 69 11.96 -2.66 -15.77
C THR A 69 12.32 -2.84 -17.24
N CYS A 70 11.64 -2.13 -18.13
CA CYS A 70 11.91 -2.13 -19.55
C CYS A 70 13.28 -1.50 -19.84
N LEU A 71 14.11 -2.15 -20.65
CA LEU A 71 15.46 -1.65 -20.99
C LEU A 71 15.42 -0.49 -21.99
N ASP A 72 14.36 -0.35 -22.78
CA ASP A 72 14.27 0.67 -23.83
C ASP A 72 13.72 2.01 -23.31
N CYS A 73 12.72 1.97 -22.42
CA CYS A 73 12.07 3.17 -21.89
C CYS A 73 12.21 3.36 -20.37
N SER A 74 12.87 2.44 -19.66
CA SER A 74 13.03 2.47 -18.18
C SER A 74 11.71 2.42 -17.39
N GLU A 75 10.58 2.18 -18.05
CA GLU A 75 9.28 2.04 -17.39
C GLU A 75 9.08 0.64 -16.83
N ARG A 76 8.29 0.56 -15.76
CA ARG A 76 7.93 -0.72 -15.15
C ARG A 76 6.77 -1.36 -15.91
N HIS A 77 6.89 -2.64 -16.24
CA HIS A 77 5.84 -3.38 -16.91
C HIS A 77 5.64 -4.77 -16.29
N LEU A 78 4.48 -5.35 -16.57
CA LEU A 78 4.12 -6.70 -16.15
C LEU A 78 4.59 -7.72 -17.18
N VAL A 79 5.17 -8.83 -16.71
CA VAL A 79 5.63 -9.95 -17.52
C VAL A 79 4.92 -11.21 -17.04
N CYS A 80 4.31 -11.94 -17.99
CA CYS A 80 3.66 -13.22 -17.73
C CYS A 80 4.67 -14.37 -17.94
N MET A 81 4.83 -15.21 -16.92
CA MET A 81 5.76 -16.35 -16.92
C MET A 81 5.06 -17.69 -17.24
N SER A 82 3.73 -17.72 -17.16
CA SER A 82 2.89 -18.88 -17.48
C SER A 82 2.69 -19.15 -18.97
N GLY A 83 3.20 -18.30 -19.86
CA GLY A 83 3.00 -18.38 -21.30
C GLY A 83 4.03 -19.22 -22.07
N ARG A 84 4.64 -20.24 -21.44
CA ARG A 84 5.63 -21.12 -22.09
C ARG A 84 5.10 -22.55 -22.26
#